data_AF-A0A8J7H7U1-F1
#
_entry.id   AF-A0A8J7H7U1-F1
#
_cell.length_a   1.000
_cell.length_b   1.000
_cell.length_c   1.000
_cell.angle_alpha   90.00
_cell.angle_beta   90.00
_cell.angle_gamma   90.00
#
_symmetry.space_group_name_H-M   'P 1'
#
loop_
_entity.id
_entity.type
_entity.pdbx_description
1 polymer ?
#
loop_
_entity_poly.entity_id
_entity_poly.type
_entity_poly.pdbx_seq_one_letter_code
_entity_poly.pdbx_strand_id
1 'polypeptide(L)'
;MRFTLQKFKLFFSGINYLFNIATLRKHEKDIEAFYYNNQVSDVFVHYPLHEKVSLYVKVARRAGITINFYEEGSCFYTNTRGRKRGVINQIKYWVEHISLMCLGIRRGYHVKLDYWYSIFPLNNKNNKIINIVYEGVDEPSVKYLFLLRPVTLDFPSITFKQQLDAMLVFVNRVPEHEKLYIKFHPCESIEMRNQVIENLRDICNKSIAIEPYEKEIAAEEIVSSMVEGGEVCGFGSSTPIYGFSINKKITYSSVLERVYKYDNINELSNLYFVYKKAFHILNLFKHHCV
;
A
#
# COMPACT_ATOMS: atom_id res chain seq x y z
N MET A 1 13.40 8.71 -48.35
CA MET A 1 14.30 9.21 -47.29
C MET A 1 13.74 9.01 -45.85
N ARG A 2 13.02 7.91 -45.57
CA ARG A 2 12.52 7.54 -44.22
C ARG A 2 13.28 6.37 -43.57
N PHE A 3 14.19 5.72 -44.30
CA PHE A 3 14.95 4.53 -43.85
C PHE A 3 16.21 4.84 -43.02
N THR A 4 16.68 6.09 -43.01
CA THR A 4 17.89 6.50 -42.28
C THR A 4 17.61 6.84 -40.82
N LEU A 5 16.53 7.57 -40.52
CA LEU A 5 16.16 7.95 -39.13
C LEU A 5 15.85 6.75 -38.22
N GLN A 6 15.30 5.66 -38.78
CA GLN A 6 14.95 4.45 -38.01
C GLN A 6 16.18 3.64 -37.61
N LYS A 7 17.20 3.59 -38.48
CA LYS A 7 18.50 2.95 -38.19
C LYS A 7 19.29 3.74 -37.13
N PHE A 8 19.25 5.07 -37.18
CA PHE A 8 19.87 5.92 -36.15
C PHE A 8 19.23 5.72 -34.76
N LYS A 9 17.89 5.64 -34.68
CA LYS A 9 17.20 5.34 -33.41
C LYS A 9 17.60 3.99 -32.81
N LEU A 10 17.74 2.96 -33.65
CA LEU A 10 18.22 1.64 -33.22
C LEU A 10 19.67 1.69 -32.73
N PHE A 11 20.55 2.41 -33.44
CA PHE A 11 21.95 2.56 -33.06
C PHE A 11 22.13 3.33 -31.73
N PHE A 12 21.42 4.45 -31.54
CA PHE A 12 21.41 5.19 -30.27
C PHE A 12 20.76 4.38 -29.14
N SER A 13 19.73 3.57 -29.43
CA SER A 13 19.17 2.65 -28.44
C SER A 13 20.16 1.54 -28.05
N GLY A 14 20.95 1.03 -29.01
CA GLY A 14 22.00 0.04 -28.77
C GLY A 14 23.18 0.58 -27.97
N ILE A 15 23.62 1.82 -28.26
CA ILE A 15 24.65 2.52 -27.49
C ILE A 15 24.16 2.81 -26.07
N ASN A 16 22.95 3.37 -25.90
CA ASN A 16 22.36 3.56 -24.57
C ASN A 16 22.20 2.24 -23.82
N TYR A 17 21.85 1.15 -24.52
CA TYR A 17 21.76 -0.18 -23.93
C TYR A 17 23.13 -0.72 -23.46
N LEU A 18 24.19 -0.54 -24.25
CA LEU A 18 25.56 -0.93 -23.87
C LEU A 18 26.09 -0.07 -22.71
N PHE A 19 25.86 1.24 -22.71
CA PHE A 19 26.17 2.11 -21.59
C PHE A 19 25.41 1.70 -20.32
N ASN A 20 24.13 1.37 -20.44
CA ASN A 20 23.35 0.83 -19.32
C ASN A 20 23.93 -0.47 -18.80
N ILE A 21 24.41 -1.38 -19.66
CA ILE A 21 25.08 -2.62 -19.23
C ILE A 21 26.40 -2.32 -18.49
N ALA A 22 27.23 -1.42 -19.01
CA ALA A 22 28.49 -1.06 -18.36
C ALA A 22 28.25 -0.46 -16.96
N THR A 23 27.28 0.45 -16.85
CA THR A 23 26.85 1.05 -15.58
C THR A 23 26.30 0.00 -14.61
N LEU A 24 25.45 -0.93 -15.09
CA LEU A 24 24.95 -2.04 -14.28
C LEU A 24 26.08 -2.92 -13.76
N ARG A 25 27.07 -3.26 -14.61
CA ARG A 25 28.24 -4.05 -14.19
C ARG A 25 29.09 -3.35 -13.14
N LYS A 26 29.27 -2.03 -13.25
CA LYS A 26 29.96 -1.23 -12.23
C LYS A 26 29.21 -1.34 -10.90
N HIS A 27 27.89 -1.08 -10.91
CA HIS A 27 27.07 -1.19 -9.71
C HIS A 27 27.04 -2.59 -9.11
N GLU A 28 27.06 -3.66 -9.94
CA GLU A 28 27.18 -5.03 -9.43
C GLU A 28 28.46 -5.21 -8.60
N LYS A 29 29.61 -4.71 -9.09
CA LYS A 29 30.88 -4.77 -8.36
C LYS A 29 30.86 -3.93 -7.09
N ASP A 30 30.27 -2.74 -7.14
CA ASP A 30 30.17 -1.86 -5.98
C ASP A 30 29.32 -2.51 -4.87
N ILE A 31 28.20 -3.14 -5.24
CA ILE A 31 27.33 -3.88 -4.31
C ILE A 31 28.03 -5.13 -3.76
N GLU A 32 28.74 -5.87 -4.61
CA GLU A 32 29.49 -7.06 -4.21
C GLU A 32 30.59 -6.72 -3.19
N ALA A 33 31.35 -5.65 -3.47
CA ALA A 33 32.34 -5.12 -2.54
C ALA A 33 31.69 -4.66 -1.23
N PHE A 34 30.53 -3.99 -1.29
CA PHE A 34 29.78 -3.60 -0.10
C PHE A 34 29.38 -4.82 0.75
N TYR A 35 28.80 -5.86 0.15
CA TYR A 35 28.39 -7.06 0.87
C TYR A 35 29.59 -7.79 1.49
N TYR A 36 30.69 -7.92 0.76
CA TYR A 36 31.90 -8.56 1.26
C TYR A 36 32.52 -7.76 2.43
N ASN A 37 32.72 -6.45 2.25
CA ASN A 37 33.36 -5.61 3.26
C ASN A 37 32.55 -5.49 4.55
N ASN A 38 31.22 -5.58 4.46
CA ASN A 38 30.31 -5.52 5.61
C ASN A 38 29.87 -6.91 6.09
N GLN A 39 30.43 -8.00 5.55
CA GLN A 39 30.10 -9.38 5.91
C GLN A 39 28.59 -9.66 5.92
N VAL A 40 27.88 -9.14 4.91
CA VAL A 40 26.42 -9.26 4.83
C VAL A 40 26.04 -10.72 4.59
N SER A 41 25.29 -11.32 5.52
CA SER A 41 24.76 -12.69 5.42
C SER A 41 23.29 -12.75 4.98
N ASP A 42 22.55 -11.66 5.22
CA ASP A 42 21.12 -11.55 5.04
C ASP A 42 20.74 -10.21 4.42
N VAL A 43 19.82 -10.24 3.46
CA VAL A 43 19.25 -9.06 2.81
C VAL A 43 17.73 -9.07 2.94
N PHE A 44 17.17 -8.04 3.57
CA PHE A 44 15.74 -7.84 3.71
C PHE A 44 15.22 -6.88 2.64
N VAL A 45 14.19 -7.30 1.91
CA VAL A 45 13.58 -6.52 0.83
C VAL A 45 12.06 -6.57 0.92
N HIS A 46 11.37 -5.60 0.32
CA HIS A 46 9.91 -5.59 0.27
C HIS A 46 9.35 -6.36 -0.93
N TYR A 47 8.15 -6.91 -0.76
CA TYR A 47 7.38 -7.58 -1.81
C TYR A 47 6.20 -6.71 -2.27
N PRO A 48 5.98 -6.53 -3.60
CA PRO A 48 6.77 -7.06 -4.72
C PRO A 48 8.14 -6.39 -4.87
N LEU A 49 9.12 -7.11 -5.43
CA LEU A 49 10.48 -6.57 -5.53
C LEU A 49 10.54 -5.38 -6.51
N HIS A 50 10.86 -4.21 -6.00
CA HIS A 50 11.03 -3.00 -6.80
C HIS A 50 12.28 -3.09 -7.69
N GLU A 51 12.20 -2.45 -8.86
CA GLU A 51 13.29 -2.46 -9.85
C GLU A 51 14.61 -1.94 -9.28
N LYS A 52 14.57 -0.85 -8.51
CA LYS A 52 15.76 -0.27 -7.86
C LYS A 52 16.47 -1.25 -6.91
N VAL A 53 15.73 -2.20 -6.35
CA VAL A 53 16.23 -3.19 -5.38
C VAL A 53 16.63 -4.51 -6.07
N SER A 54 16.18 -4.73 -7.32
CA SER A 54 16.39 -5.98 -8.03
C SER A 54 17.86 -6.32 -8.32
N LEU A 55 18.71 -5.30 -8.47
CA LEU A 55 20.16 -5.49 -8.65
C LEU A 55 20.82 -6.02 -7.36
N TYR A 56 20.45 -5.47 -6.20
CA TYR A 56 20.94 -5.90 -4.89
C TYR A 56 20.61 -7.37 -4.63
N VAL A 57 19.39 -7.80 -4.97
CA VAL A 57 18.94 -9.19 -4.85
C VAL A 57 19.69 -10.12 -5.81
N LYS A 58 19.97 -9.68 -7.04
CA LYS A 58 20.77 -10.45 -7.99
C LYS A 58 22.18 -10.71 -7.46
N VAL A 59 22.84 -9.68 -6.95
CA VAL A 59 24.20 -9.79 -6.40
C VAL A 59 24.20 -10.65 -5.14
N ALA A 60 23.24 -10.46 -4.23
CA ALA A 60 23.10 -11.26 -3.01
C ALA A 60 22.98 -12.75 -3.32
N ARG A 61 22.15 -13.12 -4.31
CA ARG A 61 21.98 -14.51 -4.75
C ARG A 61 23.29 -15.14 -5.21
N ARG A 62 24.10 -14.41 -5.98
CA ARG A 62 25.39 -14.91 -6.50
C ARG A 62 26.40 -15.10 -5.37
N ALA A 63 26.36 -14.24 -4.36
CA ALA A 63 27.23 -14.31 -3.19
C ALA A 63 26.77 -15.35 -2.15
N GLY A 64 25.67 -16.08 -2.38
CA GLY A 64 25.13 -17.05 -1.41
C GLY A 64 24.52 -16.40 -0.16
N ILE A 65 24.16 -15.11 -0.25
CA ILE A 65 23.53 -14.35 0.83
C ILE A 65 22.05 -14.71 0.89
N THR A 66 21.53 -14.93 2.10
CA THR A 66 20.11 -15.22 2.33
C THR A 66 19.27 -13.99 1.99
N ILE A 67 18.17 -14.20 1.28
CA ILE A 67 17.30 -13.11 0.85
C ILE A 67 15.91 -13.31 1.45
N ASN A 68 15.47 -12.31 2.20
CA ASN A 68 14.29 -12.33 3.05
C ASN A 68 13.27 -11.29 2.55
N PHE A 69 12.00 -11.69 2.40
CA PHE A 69 10.93 -10.70 2.20
C PHE A 69 10.47 -10.17 3.55
N TYR A 70 10.44 -8.86 3.70
CA TYR A 70 9.83 -8.17 4.84
C TYR A 70 8.59 -7.42 4.38
N GLU A 71 7.52 -7.58 5.13
CA GLU A 71 6.24 -6.95 4.86
C GLU A 71 6.31 -5.41 4.89
N GLU A 72 5.84 -4.77 3.81
CA GLU A 72 5.76 -3.29 3.68
C GLU A 72 4.35 -2.75 3.97
N GLY A 73 3.34 -3.60 3.83
CA GLY A 73 1.95 -3.17 3.80
C GLY A 73 1.06 -4.13 3.02
N SER A 74 -0.20 -3.72 2.80
CA SER A 74 -1.25 -4.55 2.22
C SER A 74 -0.89 -5.17 0.86
N CYS A 75 0.01 -4.54 0.10
CA CYS A 75 0.61 -5.04 -1.13
C CYS A 75 1.14 -6.47 -1.00
N PHE A 76 1.69 -6.79 0.17
CA PHE A 76 2.42 -8.02 0.46
C PHE A 76 1.55 -9.27 0.29
N TYR A 77 0.25 -9.16 0.56
CA TYR A 77 -0.70 -10.28 0.46
C TYR A 77 -1.39 -10.36 -0.91
N THR A 78 -0.95 -9.57 -1.86
CA THR A 78 -1.54 -9.52 -3.20
C THR A 78 -0.58 -10.12 -4.20
N ASN A 79 -1.07 -11.03 -5.04
CA ASN A 79 -0.30 -11.54 -6.19
C ASN A 79 -0.59 -10.73 -7.46
N THR A 80 -1.50 -9.76 -7.36
CA THR A 80 -2.00 -8.94 -8.48
C THR A 80 -2.24 -7.51 -7.99
N ARG A 81 -1.19 -6.68 -8.01
CA ARG A 81 -1.36 -5.22 -7.94
C ARG A 81 -0.81 -4.61 -9.22
N GLY A 82 -1.66 -3.86 -9.89
CA GLY A 82 -1.29 -3.09 -11.06
C GLY A 82 -2.41 -2.12 -11.40
N ARG A 83 -2.05 -0.84 -11.57
CA ARG A 83 -2.94 0.12 -12.22
C ARG A 83 -3.21 -0.35 -13.63
N LYS A 84 -4.45 -0.20 -14.12
CA LYS A 84 -4.74 -0.39 -15.55
C LYS A 84 -3.76 0.46 -16.36
N ARG A 85 -2.87 -0.21 -17.11
CA ARG A 85 -1.95 0.45 -18.04
C ARG A 85 -2.59 0.41 -19.41
N GLY A 86 -2.57 1.53 -20.13
CA GLY A 86 -2.89 1.51 -21.56
C GLY A 86 -1.97 0.53 -22.30
N VAL A 87 -2.44 -0.01 -23.43
CA VAL A 87 -1.76 -1.08 -24.18
C VAL A 87 -0.29 -0.77 -24.43
N ILE A 88 0.03 0.47 -24.82
CA ILE A 88 1.41 0.93 -25.06
C ILE A 88 2.28 0.79 -23.80
N ASN A 89 1.76 1.17 -22.64
CA ASN A 89 2.48 1.09 -21.36
C ASN A 89 2.64 -0.36 -20.89
N GLN A 90 1.71 -1.25 -21.25
CA GLN A 90 1.82 -2.68 -20.97
C GLN A 90 2.93 -3.31 -21.84
N ILE A 91 2.99 -2.98 -23.12
CA ILE A 91 4.07 -3.43 -24.01
C ILE A 91 5.43 -2.92 -23.52
N LYS A 92 5.54 -1.63 -23.20
CA LYS A 92 6.78 -1.05 -22.64
C LYS A 92 7.24 -1.79 -21.39
N TYR A 93 6.31 -2.08 -20.47
CA TYR A 93 6.61 -2.84 -19.27
C TYR A 93 7.16 -4.24 -19.57
N TRP A 94 6.54 -4.97 -20.49
CA TRP A 94 7.00 -6.31 -20.85
C TRP A 94 8.35 -6.30 -21.54
N VAL A 95 8.59 -5.35 -22.45
CA VAL A 95 9.89 -5.19 -23.11
C VAL A 95 10.97 -4.94 -22.05
N GLU A 96 10.78 -3.98 -21.16
CA GLU A 96 11.71 -3.69 -20.08
C GLU A 96 11.89 -4.89 -19.13
N HIS A 97 10.80 -5.56 -18.76
CA HIS A 97 10.85 -6.74 -17.90
C HIS A 97 11.67 -7.87 -18.52
N ILE A 98 11.46 -8.18 -19.82
CA ILE A 98 12.19 -9.21 -20.54
C ILE A 98 13.67 -8.81 -20.68
N SER A 99 13.97 -7.55 -21.03
CA SER A 99 15.35 -7.06 -21.12
C SER A 99 16.11 -7.21 -19.80
N LEU A 100 15.49 -6.86 -18.67
CA LEU A 100 16.09 -7.04 -17.34
C LEU A 100 16.27 -8.53 -17.01
N MET A 101 15.30 -9.38 -17.34
CA MET A 101 15.41 -10.83 -17.14
C MET A 101 16.57 -11.44 -17.93
N CYS A 102 16.80 -10.99 -19.17
CA CYS A 102 17.96 -11.42 -19.97
C CYS A 102 19.31 -11.03 -19.31
N LEU A 103 19.32 -9.96 -18.51
CA LEU A 103 20.47 -9.57 -17.69
C LEU A 103 20.49 -10.29 -16.33
N GLY A 104 19.60 -11.25 -16.07
CA GLY A 104 19.47 -11.95 -14.80
C GLY A 104 18.85 -11.12 -13.67
N ILE A 105 18.29 -9.95 -13.99
CA ILE A 105 17.64 -9.06 -13.04
C ILE A 105 16.13 -9.38 -13.04
N ARG A 106 15.67 -10.04 -11.98
CA ARG A 106 14.24 -10.38 -11.80
C ARG A 106 13.60 -9.37 -10.85
N ARG A 107 12.40 -8.90 -11.17
CA ARG A 107 11.63 -7.92 -10.37
C ARG A 107 10.14 -8.32 -10.26
N GLY A 108 9.41 -7.62 -9.40
CA GLY A 108 7.97 -7.80 -9.22
C GLY A 108 7.64 -9.07 -8.42
N TYR A 109 6.54 -9.72 -8.78
CA TYR A 109 5.99 -10.90 -8.10
C TYR A 109 6.71 -12.21 -8.43
N HIS A 110 7.63 -12.21 -9.40
CA HIS A 110 8.26 -13.42 -9.95
C HIS A 110 9.57 -13.83 -9.25
N VAL A 111 9.93 -13.15 -8.17
CA VAL A 111 11.18 -13.39 -7.44
C VAL A 111 10.92 -14.42 -6.34
N LYS A 112 11.61 -15.57 -6.40
CA LYS A 112 11.65 -16.55 -5.31
C LYS A 112 12.66 -16.07 -4.28
N LEU A 113 12.32 -16.12 -3.00
CA LEU A 113 13.19 -15.79 -1.87
C LEU A 113 13.22 -16.93 -0.85
N ASP A 114 14.16 -16.86 0.10
CA ASP A 114 14.45 -17.93 1.06
C ASP A 114 13.44 -17.96 2.21
N TYR A 115 13.16 -16.80 2.81
CA TYR A 115 12.17 -16.66 3.89
C TYR A 115 11.23 -15.47 3.69
N TRP A 116 10.07 -15.55 4.34
CA TRP A 116 9.03 -14.52 4.33
C TRP A 116 8.72 -14.08 5.75
N TYR A 117 8.80 -12.80 6.05
CA TYR A 117 8.50 -12.22 7.36
C TYR A 117 7.22 -11.39 7.23
N SER A 118 6.17 -11.82 7.94
CA SER A 118 4.85 -11.18 7.87
C SER A 118 4.04 -11.29 9.15
N ILE A 119 3.15 -10.34 9.36
CA ILE A 119 2.27 -10.25 10.53
C ILE A 119 1.22 -11.36 10.47
N PHE A 120 0.71 -11.66 9.26
CA PHE A 120 -0.23 -12.74 9.05
C PHE A 120 0.43 -13.97 8.42
N PRO A 121 -0.06 -15.18 8.73
CA PRO A 121 0.46 -16.41 8.14
C PRO A 121 0.25 -16.44 6.64
N LEU A 122 1.32 -16.78 5.91
CA LEU A 122 1.27 -17.08 4.49
C LEU A 122 1.24 -18.60 4.26
N ASN A 123 0.61 -19.04 3.17
CA ASN A 123 0.60 -20.46 2.73
C ASN A 123 1.98 -20.98 2.26
N ASN A 124 3.07 -20.30 2.60
CA ASN A 124 4.42 -20.64 2.17
C ASN A 124 5.19 -21.33 3.31
N LYS A 125 5.92 -22.40 2.99
CA LYS A 125 6.62 -23.24 4.00
C LYS A 125 7.67 -22.48 4.81
N ASN A 126 8.20 -21.37 4.29
CA ASN A 126 9.28 -20.61 4.91
C ASN A 126 8.80 -19.26 5.47
N ASN A 127 7.55 -19.17 5.91
CA ASN A 127 7.00 -17.98 6.54
C ASN A 127 7.33 -17.93 8.05
N LYS A 128 7.84 -16.79 8.50
CA LYS A 128 8.10 -16.44 9.88
C LYS A 128 7.15 -15.31 10.28
N ILE A 129 6.39 -15.53 11.35
CA ILE A 129 5.47 -14.53 11.87
C ILE A 129 6.25 -13.43 12.60
N ILE A 130 5.98 -12.17 12.27
CA ILE A 130 6.51 -11.01 13.00
C ILE A 130 5.43 -10.40 13.88
N ASN A 131 5.82 -10.00 15.09
CA ASN A 131 4.95 -9.24 16.00
C ASN A 131 5.47 -7.81 16.05
N ILE A 132 4.64 -6.85 15.63
CA ILE A 132 4.96 -5.43 15.75
C ILE A 132 4.34 -4.93 17.05
N VAL A 133 5.15 -4.28 17.87
CA VAL A 133 4.73 -3.65 19.12
C VAL A 133 4.64 -2.14 18.88
N TYR A 134 3.50 -1.56 19.24
CA TYR A 134 3.24 -0.12 19.17
C TYR A 134 3.21 0.42 20.59
N GLU A 135 3.82 1.59 20.80
CA GLU A 135 3.93 2.21 22.14
C GLU A 135 2.58 2.74 22.62
N GLY A 136 1.68 3.05 21.70
CA GLY A 136 0.39 3.64 21.97
C GLY A 136 0.49 5.15 22.22
N VAL A 137 -0.68 5.76 22.40
CA VAL A 137 -0.83 7.15 22.83
C VAL A 137 -1.40 7.24 24.24
N ASP A 138 -0.85 8.17 25.03
CA ASP A 138 -1.34 8.54 26.36
C ASP A 138 -2.35 9.70 26.23
N GLU A 139 -3.60 9.38 25.87
CA GLU A 139 -4.66 10.35 25.55
C GLU A 139 -6.06 9.82 25.87
N PRO A 140 -7.09 10.71 25.95
CA PRO A 140 -8.47 10.28 26.07
C PRO A 140 -8.80 9.22 25.01
N SER A 141 -9.39 8.12 25.46
CA SER A 141 -9.52 6.93 24.65
C SER A 141 -10.35 7.15 23.39
N VAL A 142 -9.68 7.09 22.24
CA VAL A 142 -10.34 7.12 20.93
C VAL A 142 -11.22 5.89 20.79
N LYS A 143 -12.52 6.09 20.58
CA LYS A 143 -13.49 5.00 20.39
C LYS A 143 -13.88 4.81 18.93
N TYR A 144 -14.11 5.88 18.18
CA TYR A 144 -14.43 5.82 16.74
C TYR A 144 -13.41 6.61 15.93
N LEU A 145 -12.78 5.93 14.98
CA LEU A 145 -11.72 6.49 14.15
C LEU A 145 -11.98 6.22 12.67
N PHE A 146 -12.01 7.27 11.86
CA PHE A 146 -11.97 7.16 10.41
C PHE A 146 -10.58 7.51 9.89
N LEU A 147 -9.99 6.61 9.11
CA LEU A 147 -8.70 6.79 8.46
C LEU A 147 -8.92 7.25 7.02
N LEU A 148 -8.67 8.54 6.77
CA LEU A 148 -8.87 9.14 5.46
C LEU A 148 -7.58 9.12 4.65
N ARG A 149 -7.64 8.45 3.50
CA ARG A 149 -6.68 8.56 2.40
C ARG A 149 -7.17 9.67 1.45
N PRO A 150 -6.28 10.41 0.75
CA PRO A 150 -6.66 11.43 -0.22
C PRO A 150 -7.21 10.77 -1.50
N VAL A 151 -8.41 10.19 -1.42
CA VAL A 151 -8.98 9.33 -2.48
C VAL A 151 -9.19 10.11 -3.77
N THR A 152 -9.66 11.36 -3.71
CA THR A 152 -9.86 12.21 -4.90
C THR A 152 -8.55 12.59 -5.59
N LEU A 153 -7.45 12.73 -4.84
CA LEU A 153 -6.12 13.01 -5.39
C LEU A 153 -5.50 11.76 -6.01
N ASP A 154 -5.56 10.63 -5.28
CA ASP A 154 -4.98 9.36 -5.71
C ASP A 154 -5.77 8.70 -6.86
N PHE A 155 -7.08 8.93 -6.89
CA PHE A 155 -8.03 8.33 -7.82
C PHE A 155 -8.97 9.42 -8.38
N PRO A 156 -8.52 10.23 -9.36
CA PRO A 156 -9.30 11.35 -9.88
C PRO A 156 -10.65 10.99 -10.51
N SER A 157 -10.91 9.71 -10.78
CA SER A 157 -12.23 9.23 -11.23
C SER A 157 -13.26 9.15 -10.10
N ILE A 158 -12.83 9.20 -8.85
CA ILE A 158 -13.70 9.24 -7.67
C ILE A 158 -13.98 10.70 -7.34
N THR A 159 -15.24 11.07 -7.35
CA THR A 159 -15.68 12.43 -7.03
C THR A 159 -15.67 12.68 -5.53
N PHE A 160 -15.55 13.95 -5.13
CA PHE A 160 -15.65 14.33 -3.72
C PHE A 160 -16.97 13.89 -3.08
N LYS A 161 -18.08 14.00 -3.81
CA LYS A 161 -19.39 13.49 -3.35
C LYS A 161 -19.35 11.99 -3.05
N GLN A 162 -18.77 11.18 -3.93
CA GLN A 162 -18.65 9.73 -3.72
C GLN A 162 -17.77 9.40 -2.51
N GLN A 163 -16.72 10.19 -2.25
CA GLN A 163 -15.93 10.07 -1.03
C GLN A 163 -16.82 10.34 0.20
N LEU A 164 -17.53 11.47 0.25
CA LEU A 164 -18.41 11.82 1.36
C LEU A 164 -19.51 10.79 1.59
N ASP A 165 -20.22 10.38 0.54
CA ASP A 165 -21.30 9.39 0.60
C ASP A 165 -20.82 8.06 1.22
N ALA A 166 -19.60 7.65 0.91
CA ALA A 166 -19.01 6.46 1.49
C ALA A 166 -18.59 6.66 2.96
N MET A 167 -18.03 7.82 3.33
CA MET A 167 -17.74 8.14 4.74
C MET A 167 -19.01 8.14 5.58
N LEU A 168 -20.10 8.71 5.05
CA LEU A 168 -21.39 8.83 5.74
C LEU A 168 -21.96 7.49 6.21
N VAL A 169 -21.65 6.39 5.51
CA VAL A 169 -22.05 5.04 5.95
C VAL A 169 -21.47 4.70 7.33
N PHE A 170 -20.22 5.07 7.59
CA PHE A 170 -19.59 4.85 8.89
C PHE A 170 -20.04 5.89 9.92
N VAL A 171 -20.05 7.16 9.53
CA VAL A 171 -20.52 8.29 10.36
C VAL A 171 -21.91 8.00 10.94
N ASN A 172 -22.84 7.50 10.11
CA ASN A 172 -24.20 7.17 10.53
C ASN A 172 -24.30 5.94 11.45
N ARG A 173 -23.24 5.15 11.65
CA ARG A 173 -23.20 4.07 12.65
C ARG A 173 -22.69 4.54 14.01
N VAL A 174 -22.02 5.69 14.06
CA VAL A 174 -21.55 6.26 15.32
C VAL A 174 -22.77 6.67 16.17
N PRO A 175 -22.81 6.32 17.47
CA PRO A 175 -23.86 6.75 18.40
C PRO A 175 -23.86 8.28 18.58
N GLU A 176 -25.04 8.89 18.79
CA GLU A 176 -25.21 10.36 18.81
C GLU A 176 -24.43 11.07 19.91
N HIS A 177 -24.09 10.38 21.01
CA HIS A 177 -23.32 10.96 22.12
C HIS A 177 -21.82 10.66 22.04
N GLU A 178 -21.38 10.03 20.95
CA GLU A 178 -19.99 9.65 20.74
C GLU A 178 -19.29 10.62 19.80
N LYS A 179 -17.96 10.63 19.90
CA LYS A 179 -17.09 11.44 19.06
C LYS A 179 -16.47 10.58 17.97
N LEU A 180 -16.53 11.06 16.74
CA LEU A 180 -15.80 10.52 15.60
C LEU A 180 -14.54 11.34 15.35
N TYR A 181 -13.38 10.70 15.47
CA TYR A 181 -12.13 11.27 15.01
C TYR A 181 -11.86 10.91 13.56
N ILE A 182 -11.42 11.90 12.76
CA ILE A 182 -10.97 11.69 11.40
C ILE A 182 -9.46 11.95 11.35
N LYS A 183 -8.69 10.90 11.12
CA LYS A 183 -7.26 11.02 10.85
C LYS A 183 -7.03 11.20 9.35
N PHE A 184 -6.51 12.35 8.99
CA PHE A 184 -6.12 12.67 7.62
C PHE A 184 -4.75 12.10 7.28
N HIS A 185 -4.54 11.83 6.00
CA HIS A 185 -3.22 11.50 5.49
C HIS A 185 -2.29 12.72 5.59
N PRO A 186 -0.98 12.54 5.88
CA PRO A 186 -0.05 13.66 6.04
C PRO A 186 0.01 14.62 4.85
N CYS A 187 -0.18 14.12 3.62
CA CYS A 187 -0.16 14.95 2.41
C CYS A 187 -1.50 15.64 2.07
N GLU A 188 -2.56 15.42 2.84
CA GLU A 188 -3.84 16.08 2.62
C GLU A 188 -3.73 17.57 2.98
N SER A 189 -4.16 18.45 2.08
CA SER A 189 -4.09 19.91 2.30
C SER A 189 -5.09 20.35 3.37
N ILE A 190 -4.78 21.41 4.10
CA ILE A 190 -5.64 21.96 5.17
C ILE A 190 -7.02 22.31 4.61
N GLU A 191 -7.09 22.85 3.39
CA GLU A 191 -8.32 23.22 2.71
C GLU A 191 -9.21 22.00 2.48
N MET A 192 -8.63 20.89 1.99
CA MET A 192 -9.37 19.63 1.78
C MET A 192 -9.83 19.03 3.10
N ARG A 193 -9.00 19.11 4.16
CA ARG A 193 -9.38 18.65 5.51
C ARG A 193 -10.61 19.40 6.01
N ASN A 194 -10.59 20.72 5.93
CA ASN A 194 -11.71 21.57 6.35
C ASN A 194 -12.97 21.29 5.54
N GLN A 195 -12.85 21.20 4.21
CA GLN A 195 -13.97 20.86 3.33
C GLN A 195 -14.61 19.53 3.70
N VAL A 196 -13.83 18.49 3.98
CA VAL A 196 -14.37 17.18 4.42
C VAL A 196 -15.13 17.32 5.74
N ILE A 197 -14.54 17.98 6.74
CA ILE A 197 -15.17 18.12 8.07
C ILE A 197 -16.48 18.89 7.97
N GLU A 198 -16.48 20.04 7.29
CA GLU A 198 -17.66 20.90 7.13
C GLU A 198 -18.78 20.15 6.41
N ASN A 199 -18.50 19.56 5.25
CA ASN A 199 -19.52 18.85 4.48
C ASN A 199 -20.06 17.61 5.23
N LEU A 200 -19.23 16.91 5.99
CA LEU A 200 -19.72 15.79 6.80
C LEU A 200 -20.63 16.25 7.92
N ARG A 201 -20.32 17.37 8.60
CA ARG A 201 -21.18 17.93 9.64
C ARG A 201 -22.50 18.42 9.06
N ASP A 202 -22.48 19.04 7.88
CA ASP A 202 -23.69 19.56 7.23
C ASP A 202 -24.63 18.46 6.74
N ILE A 203 -24.08 17.35 6.21
CA ILE A 203 -24.87 16.25 5.66
C ILE A 203 -25.24 15.22 6.75
N CYS A 204 -24.51 15.18 7.87
CA CYS A 204 -24.81 14.27 8.96
C CYS A 204 -26.01 14.79 9.76
N ASN A 205 -27.14 14.09 9.65
CA ASN A 205 -28.36 14.40 10.39
C ASN A 205 -28.28 14.03 11.89
N LYS A 206 -27.11 13.66 12.42
CA LYS A 206 -26.90 13.25 13.81
C LYS A 206 -26.10 14.28 14.58
N SER A 207 -26.38 14.42 15.86
CA SER A 207 -25.62 15.29 16.78
C SER A 207 -24.28 14.70 17.23
N ILE A 208 -23.54 14.05 16.34
CA ILE A 208 -22.20 13.52 16.66
C ILE A 208 -21.12 14.61 16.54
N ALA A 209 -20.11 14.55 17.41
CA ALA A 209 -18.93 15.40 17.27
C ALA A 209 -17.98 14.78 16.23
N ILE A 210 -17.81 15.44 15.08
CA ILE A 210 -16.83 15.04 14.05
C ILE A 210 -15.61 15.95 14.17
N GLU A 211 -14.45 15.42 14.52
CA GLU A 211 -13.24 16.19 14.79
C GLU A 211 -12.02 15.65 14.01
N PRO A 212 -11.14 16.52 13.50
CA PRO A 212 -9.85 16.09 12.99
C PRO A 212 -8.98 15.53 14.13
N TYR A 213 -8.20 14.49 13.84
CA TYR A 213 -7.15 14.01 14.73
C TYR A 213 -5.83 14.69 14.35
N GLU A 214 -5.46 15.73 15.09
CA GLU A 214 -4.39 16.68 14.70
C GLU A 214 -2.96 16.14 14.90
N LYS A 215 -2.76 15.10 15.71
CA LYS A 215 -1.39 14.63 15.98
C LYS A 215 -0.77 13.90 14.79
N GLU A 216 0.49 14.24 14.52
CA GLU A 216 1.35 13.61 13.51
C GLU A 216 1.94 12.27 14.01
N ILE A 217 1.06 11.30 14.24
CA ILE A 217 1.44 9.94 14.64
C ILE A 217 0.93 8.90 13.64
N ALA A 218 1.47 7.68 13.67
CA ALA A 218 0.94 6.60 12.85
C ALA A 218 -0.49 6.22 13.30
N ALA A 219 -1.30 5.72 12.37
CA ALA A 219 -2.66 5.30 12.69
C ALA A 219 -2.64 4.08 13.64
N GLU A 220 -1.65 3.22 13.47
CA GLU A 220 -1.40 2.02 14.27
C GLU A 220 -1.17 2.35 15.76
N GLU A 221 -0.49 3.46 16.08
CA GLU A 221 -0.29 3.92 17.46
C GLU A 221 -1.62 4.31 18.13
N ILE A 222 -2.50 5.00 17.40
CA ILE A 222 -3.84 5.35 17.89
C ILE A 222 -4.62 4.07 18.16
N VAL A 223 -4.64 3.16 17.17
CA VAL A 223 -5.35 1.89 17.24
C VAL A 223 -4.90 1.03 18.42
N SER A 224 -3.60 1.04 18.74
CA SER A 224 -3.04 0.36 19.92
C SER A 224 -3.72 0.81 21.23
N SER A 225 -4.00 2.11 21.37
CA SER A 225 -4.63 2.70 22.56
C SER A 225 -6.16 2.80 22.53
N MET A 226 -6.82 2.37 21.45
CA MET A 226 -8.29 2.46 21.36
C MET A 226 -8.98 1.57 22.39
N VAL A 227 -10.09 2.06 22.94
CA VAL A 227 -10.89 1.34 23.95
C VAL A 227 -11.74 0.23 23.38
N GLU A 228 -12.04 -0.74 24.24
CA GLU A 228 -12.95 -1.85 23.94
C GLU A 228 -14.31 -1.37 23.45
N GLY A 229 -14.84 -2.07 22.44
CA GLY A 229 -16.07 -1.67 21.75
C GLY A 229 -15.90 -0.50 20.77
N GLY A 230 -14.67 -0.03 20.55
CA GLY A 230 -14.34 0.93 19.51
C GLY A 230 -14.43 0.35 18.10
N GLU A 231 -14.41 1.23 17.10
CA GLU A 231 -14.42 0.85 15.68
C GLU A 231 -13.50 1.76 14.85
N VAL A 232 -12.69 1.15 13.98
CA VAL A 232 -11.83 1.83 13.02
C VAL A 232 -12.36 1.56 11.62
N CYS A 233 -12.48 2.60 10.80
CA CYS A 233 -12.92 2.48 9.42
C CYS A 233 -12.01 3.23 8.44
N GLY A 234 -11.92 2.76 7.20
CA GLY A 234 -11.25 3.49 6.13
C GLY A 234 -11.56 2.98 4.72
N PHE A 235 -11.06 3.71 3.72
CA PHE A 235 -11.24 3.41 2.29
C PHE A 235 -10.30 2.35 1.74
N GLY A 236 -9.08 2.30 2.26
CA GLY A 236 -8.00 1.51 1.66
C GLY A 236 -6.69 1.71 2.40
N SER A 237 -6.79 1.98 3.71
CA SER A 237 -5.66 2.00 4.62
C SER A 237 -5.24 0.56 4.92
N SER A 238 -3.95 0.35 5.14
CA SER A 238 -3.42 -0.90 5.67
C SER A 238 -3.78 -1.12 7.14
N THR A 239 -4.05 -0.06 7.90
CA THR A 239 -4.32 -0.17 9.34
C THR A 239 -5.55 -1.02 9.67
N PRO A 240 -6.70 -0.96 8.95
CA PRO A 240 -7.80 -1.89 9.20
C PRO A 240 -7.47 -3.35 8.87
N ILE A 241 -6.43 -3.60 8.08
CA ILE A 241 -5.94 -4.95 7.79
C ILE A 241 -5.10 -5.47 8.96
N TYR A 242 -4.13 -4.67 9.43
CA TYR A 242 -3.24 -5.02 10.52
C TYR A 242 -3.83 -4.83 11.90
N GLY A 243 -4.88 -4.04 11.99
CA GLY A 243 -5.43 -3.61 13.25
C GLY A 243 -5.74 -4.79 14.16
N PHE A 244 -6.25 -5.89 13.62
CA PHE A 244 -6.54 -7.07 14.42
C PHE A 244 -5.31 -7.67 15.14
N SER A 245 -4.11 -7.58 14.56
CA SER A 245 -2.88 -7.99 15.26
C SER A 245 -2.43 -6.97 16.31
N ILE A 246 -2.89 -5.72 16.21
CA ILE A 246 -2.56 -4.61 17.10
C ILE A 246 -3.50 -4.58 18.31
N ASN A 247 -4.82 -4.49 18.07
CA ASN A 247 -5.83 -4.37 19.11
C ASN A 247 -7.06 -5.23 18.80
N LYS A 248 -7.14 -6.40 19.45
CA LYS A 248 -8.24 -7.36 19.25
C LYS A 248 -9.57 -6.94 19.88
N LYS A 249 -9.61 -5.86 20.66
CA LYS A 249 -10.79 -5.43 21.43
C LYS A 249 -11.74 -4.52 20.65
N ILE A 250 -11.35 -4.13 19.43
CA ILE A 250 -12.10 -3.20 18.59
C ILE A 250 -12.51 -3.85 17.28
N THR A 251 -13.47 -3.21 16.62
CA THR A 251 -13.95 -3.64 15.31
C THR A 251 -13.19 -2.93 14.20
N TYR A 252 -12.86 -3.66 13.13
CA TYR A 252 -12.25 -3.12 11.93
C TYR A 252 -13.22 -3.19 10.77
N SER A 253 -13.46 -2.05 10.15
CA SER A 253 -14.43 -1.88 9.07
C SER A 253 -13.83 -1.18 7.87
N SER A 254 -14.49 -1.32 6.72
CA SER A 254 -14.11 -0.58 5.52
C SER A 254 -15.32 -0.19 4.68
N VAL A 255 -15.30 1.07 4.24
CA VAL A 255 -16.24 1.64 3.27
C VAL A 255 -15.75 1.46 1.82
N LEU A 256 -14.68 0.69 1.59
CA LEU A 256 -14.11 0.46 0.26
C LEU A 256 -15.13 -0.06 -0.75
N GLU A 257 -16.06 -0.92 -0.32
CA GLU A 257 -17.13 -1.46 -1.20
C GLU A 257 -17.98 -0.35 -1.84
N ARG A 258 -18.09 0.81 -1.18
CA ARG A 258 -18.89 1.95 -1.65
C ARG A 258 -18.19 2.76 -2.74
N VAL A 259 -16.86 2.70 -2.85
CA VAL A 259 -16.10 3.54 -3.79
C VAL A 259 -15.30 2.79 -4.84
N TYR A 260 -14.95 1.52 -4.60
CA TYR A 260 -13.99 0.80 -5.45
C TYR A 260 -14.39 0.70 -6.93
N LYS A 261 -15.70 0.70 -7.22
CA LYS A 261 -16.24 0.60 -8.59
C LYS A 261 -16.02 1.87 -9.42
N TYR A 262 -15.84 3.02 -8.76
CA TYR A 262 -15.58 4.29 -9.42
C TYR A 262 -14.09 4.51 -9.72
N ASP A 263 -13.22 3.60 -9.26
CA ASP A 263 -11.81 3.63 -9.57
C ASP A 263 -11.53 3.05 -10.96
N ASN A 264 -11.29 3.94 -11.92
CA ASN A 264 -10.99 3.58 -13.31
C ASN A 264 -9.55 3.03 -13.49
N ILE A 265 -8.66 3.21 -12.50
CA ILE A 265 -7.30 2.68 -12.54
C ILE A 265 -7.19 1.30 -11.87
N ASN A 266 -8.29 0.75 -11.32
CA ASN A 266 -8.44 -0.58 -10.73
C ASN A 266 -7.58 -0.86 -9.46
N GLU A 267 -6.93 0.13 -8.86
CA GLU A 267 -6.14 -0.06 -7.64
C GLU A 267 -7.00 -0.38 -6.42
N LEU A 268 -8.04 0.41 -6.16
CA LEU A 268 -9.02 0.18 -5.09
C LEU A 268 -9.85 -1.07 -5.34
N SER A 269 -10.19 -1.36 -6.61
CA SER A 269 -10.84 -2.61 -6.99
C SER A 269 -9.98 -3.83 -6.62
N ASN A 270 -8.69 -3.81 -6.94
CA ASN A 270 -7.78 -4.90 -6.58
C ASN A 270 -7.68 -5.04 -5.04
N LEU A 271 -7.58 -3.91 -4.33
CA LEU A 271 -7.54 -3.91 -2.87
C LEU A 271 -8.82 -4.52 -2.26
N TYR A 272 -9.99 -4.19 -2.80
CA TYR A 272 -11.27 -4.73 -2.36
C TYR A 272 -11.33 -6.26 -2.48
N PHE A 273 -10.89 -6.81 -3.62
CA PHE A 273 -10.87 -8.27 -3.81
C PHE A 273 -9.89 -8.97 -2.88
N VAL A 274 -8.76 -8.34 -2.56
CA VAL A 274 -7.81 -8.83 -1.56
C VAL A 274 -8.47 -8.83 -0.18
N TYR A 275 -9.14 -7.74 0.21
CA TYR A 275 -9.82 -7.64 1.50
C TYR A 275 -10.82 -8.78 1.67
N LYS A 276 -11.68 -8.96 0.66
CA LYS A 276 -12.71 -10.01 0.67
C LYS A 276 -12.12 -11.42 0.74
N LYS A 277 -10.98 -11.67 0.09
CA LYS A 277 -10.39 -13.00 -0.04
C LYS A 277 -9.45 -13.38 1.12
N ALA A 278 -8.66 -12.42 1.60
CA ALA A 278 -7.57 -12.66 2.55
C ALA A 278 -7.87 -12.18 3.98
N PHE A 279 -8.82 -11.25 4.16
CA PHE A 279 -9.04 -10.57 5.42
C PHE A 279 -10.50 -10.64 5.87
N HIS A 280 -10.96 -11.84 6.23
CA HIS A 280 -12.34 -12.09 6.67
C HIS A 280 -12.74 -11.35 7.96
N ILE A 281 -11.76 -10.88 8.73
CA ILE A 281 -11.96 -10.13 9.98
C ILE A 281 -12.44 -8.71 9.70
N LEU A 282 -12.26 -8.20 8.47
CA LEU A 282 -12.66 -6.86 8.08
C LEU A 282 -14.14 -6.82 7.70
N ASN A 283 -14.92 -5.99 8.40
CA ASN A 283 -16.32 -5.74 8.07
C ASN A 283 -16.43 -4.82 6.85
N LEU A 284 -16.81 -5.40 5.71
CA LEU A 284 -17.08 -4.64 4.48
C LEU A 284 -18.52 -4.14 4.48
N PHE A 285 -18.71 -2.81 4.43
CA PHE A 285 -20.05 -2.23 4.37
C PHE A 285 -20.73 -2.50 3.04
N LYS A 286 -21.62 -3.51 3.04
CA LYS A 286 -22.43 -3.88 1.89
C LYS A 286 -23.32 -2.73 1.42
N HIS A 287 -23.70 -2.79 0.14
CA HIS A 287 -24.82 -2.01 -0.40
C HIS A 287 -26.12 -2.42 0.31
N HIS A 288 -26.42 -1.81 1.46
CA HIS A 288 -27.80 -1.57 1.82
C HIS A 288 -28.18 -0.23 1.19
N CYS A 289 -29.17 -0.28 0.31
CA CYS A 289 -29.88 0.90 -0.16
C CYS A 289 -30.43 1.60 1.08
N VAL A 290 -29.96 2.83 1.31
CA VAL A 290 -30.71 3.81 2.10
C VAL A 290 -31.54 4.58 1.09
#